data_AF-A0A069A130-F1
#
_entry.id   AF-A0A069A130-F1
#
_cell.length_a   1.000
_cell.length_b   1.000
_cell.length_c   1.000
_cell.angle_alpha   90.00
_cell.angle_beta   90.00
_cell.angle_gamma   90.00
#
_symmetry.space_group_name_H-M   'P 1'
#
loop_
_entity.id
_entity.type
_entity.pdbx_description
1 polymer ?
#
loop_
_entity_poly.entity_id
_entity_poly.type
_entity_poly.pdbx_seq_one_letter_code
_entity_poly.pdbx_strand_id
1 'polypeptide(L)'
;MFKVERYFSGSVVDNLIEDDLTCRNYLALYCCLLGITKNGKKIYPKPEKMLAEFGVKKDRKIKKELPVRIRNVNTGEVKQFESIDGAACFLRLKYQAVYQAIKKKSKTRSGWKAEYIEEE
;
A
#
# COMPACT_ATOMS: atom_id res chain seq x y z
N MET A 1 10.38 12.88 -11.00
CA MET A 1 9.97 12.49 -12.36
C MET A 1 11.19 12.59 -13.24
N PHE A 2 11.77 11.47 -13.67
CA PHE A 2 12.93 11.49 -14.58
C PHE A 2 12.42 11.88 -15.98
N LYS A 3 12.96 12.96 -16.54
CA LYS A 3 12.48 13.54 -17.81
C LYS A 3 13.09 12.75 -18.96
N VAL A 4 12.32 11.83 -19.53
CA VAL A 4 12.64 11.16 -20.79
C VAL A 4 12.16 12.10 -21.91
N GLU A 5 13.06 12.49 -22.81
CA GLU A 5 12.70 13.35 -23.95
C GLU A 5 11.69 12.63 -24.85
N ARG A 6 10.56 13.30 -25.10
CA ARG A 6 9.49 12.81 -25.97
C ARG A 6 10.00 12.75 -27.40
N TYR A 7 10.06 11.55 -27.97
CA TYR A 7 10.14 11.37 -29.41
C TYR A 7 8.82 10.81 -29.95
N PHE A 8 8.44 11.35 -31.12
CA PHE A 8 7.28 11.05 -31.97
C PHE A 8 5.93 11.75 -31.67
N SER A 9 5.90 13.04 -32.00
CA SER A 9 4.96 13.65 -32.96
C SER A 9 3.53 13.09 -33.04
N GLY A 10 2.62 13.57 -32.20
CA GLY A 10 1.20 13.84 -32.54
C GLY A 10 0.42 12.76 -33.31
N SER A 11 0.72 11.47 -33.12
CA SER A 11 0.11 10.36 -33.85
C SER A 11 -1.09 9.80 -33.08
N VAL A 12 -2.11 9.32 -33.80
CA VAL A 12 -3.33 8.68 -33.27
C VAL A 12 -3.09 7.19 -32.94
N VAL A 13 -1.84 6.79 -32.78
CA VAL A 13 -1.43 5.40 -32.54
C VAL A 13 -1.10 5.23 -31.06
N ASP A 14 -1.42 4.06 -30.50
CA ASP A 14 -1.10 3.68 -29.14
C ASP A 14 0.37 4.04 -28.83
N ASN A 15 0.57 4.79 -27.75
CA ASN A 15 1.89 5.23 -27.33
C ASN A 15 2.61 4.00 -26.78
N LEU A 16 3.34 3.26 -27.62
CA LEU A 16 3.96 1.98 -27.28
C LEU A 16 4.70 1.97 -25.93
N ILE A 17 5.34 3.08 -25.57
CA ILE A 17 6.07 3.24 -24.30
C ILE A 17 5.11 3.31 -23.11
N GLU A 18 3.98 3.98 -23.29
CA GLU A 18 2.97 4.17 -22.25
C GLU A 18 1.89 3.08 -22.27
N ASP A 19 1.60 2.42 -23.38
CA ASP A 19 0.45 1.51 -23.48
C ASP A 19 0.85 0.03 -23.44
N ASP A 20 2.11 -0.30 -23.77
CA ASP A 20 2.61 -1.68 -23.79
C ASP A 20 3.37 -2.05 -22.50
N LEU A 21 2.81 -3.01 -21.75
CA LEU A 21 3.40 -3.53 -20.51
C LEU A 21 4.76 -4.23 -20.74
N THR A 22 4.92 -4.89 -21.88
CA THR A 22 6.16 -5.54 -22.30
C THR A 22 7.23 -4.51 -22.57
N CYS A 23 6.89 -3.42 -23.29
CA CYS A 23 7.81 -2.30 -23.53
C CYS A 23 8.29 -1.68 -22.21
N ARG A 24 7.36 -1.43 -21.28
CA ARG A 24 7.67 -0.92 -19.93
C ARG A 24 8.58 -1.86 -19.12
N ASN A 25 8.41 -3.18 -19.26
CA ASN A 25 9.29 -4.15 -18.62
C ASN A 25 10.73 -4.09 -19.17
N TYR A 26 10.88 -3.99 -20.50
CA TYR A 26 12.19 -3.82 -21.11
C TYR A 26 12.85 -2.49 -20.72
N LEU A 27 12.09 -1.40 -20.62
CA LEU A 27 12.60 -0.12 -20.12
C LEU A 27 13.07 -0.21 -18.66
N ALA A 28 12.33 -0.92 -17.81
CA ALA A 28 12.73 -1.17 -16.43
C ALA A 28 14.08 -1.93 -16.37
N LEU A 29 14.23 -2.98 -17.19
CA LEU A 29 15.48 -3.74 -17.30
C LEU A 29 16.63 -2.87 -17.84
N TYR A 30 16.36 -2.08 -18.87
CA TYR A 30 17.35 -1.19 -19.47
C TYR A 30 17.91 -0.20 -18.44
N CYS A 31 17.07 0.41 -17.62
CA CYS A 31 17.50 1.30 -16.55
C CYS A 31 18.36 0.59 -15.48
N CYS A 32 18.10 -0.70 -15.22
CA CYS A 32 18.93 -1.51 -14.32
C CYS A 32 20.33 -1.79 -14.89
N LEU A 33 20.44 -2.02 -16.19
CA LEU A 33 21.71 -2.33 -16.87
C LEU A 33 22.55 -1.08 -17.17
N LEU A 34 21.91 -0.04 -17.73
CA LEU A 34 22.61 1.18 -18.12
C LEU A 34 22.93 2.05 -16.90
N GLY A 35 22.12 1.95 -15.85
CA GLY A 35 22.14 2.83 -14.69
C GLY A 35 21.41 4.15 -14.97
N ILE A 36 20.92 4.78 -13.91
CA ILE A 36 20.21 6.06 -13.95
C ILE A 36 21.00 7.13 -13.20
N THR A 37 20.85 8.38 -13.62
CA THR A 37 21.42 9.52 -12.89
C THR A 37 20.45 9.99 -11.83
N LYS A 38 20.85 9.92 -10.56
CA LYS A 38 20.07 10.42 -9.43
C LYS A 38 20.96 11.31 -8.57
N ASN A 39 20.54 12.56 -8.35
CA ASN A 39 21.30 13.56 -7.60
C ASN A 39 22.74 13.74 -8.12
N GLY A 40 22.91 13.77 -9.45
CA GLY A 40 24.22 13.90 -10.10
C GLY A 40 25.12 12.67 -10.04
N LYS A 41 24.68 11.57 -9.41
CA LYS A 41 25.44 10.31 -9.33
C LYS A 41 24.78 9.22 -10.17
N LYS A 42 25.60 8.41 -10.85
CA LYS A 42 25.13 7.23 -11.57
C LYS A 42 24.85 6.10 -10.57
N ILE A 43 23.65 5.53 -10.62
CA ILE A 43 23.18 4.48 -9.72
C ILE A 43 22.54 3.37 -10.57
N TYR A 44 22.79 2.12 -10.21
CA TYR A 44 22.14 0.96 -10.83
C TYR A 44 21.00 0.49 -9.92
N PRO A 45 19.73 0.78 -10.27
CA PRO A 45 18.58 0.43 -9.45
C PRO A 45 18.31 -1.08 -9.49
N LYS A 46 17.72 -1.62 -8.42
CA LYS A 46 17.26 -3.01 -8.40
C LYS A 46 16.04 -3.19 -9.33
N PRO A 47 15.89 -4.36 -9.99
CA PRO A 47 14.75 -4.63 -10.86
C PRO A 47 13.39 -4.42 -10.21
N GLU A 48 13.18 -4.79 -8.94
CA GLU A 48 11.86 -4.64 -8.30
C GLU A 48 11.43 -3.17 -8.23
N LYS A 49 12.38 -2.26 -7.96
CA LYS A 49 12.10 -0.82 -7.90
C LYS A 49 11.74 -0.26 -9.27
N MET A 50 12.45 -0.69 -10.32
CA MET A 50 12.16 -0.21 -11.68
C MET A 50 10.85 -0.78 -12.22
N LEU A 51 10.55 -2.05 -11.95
CA LEU A 51 9.27 -2.67 -12.31
C LEU A 51 8.08 -1.97 -11.63
N ALA A 52 8.25 -1.50 -10.39
CA ALA A 52 7.24 -0.71 -9.70
C ALA A 52 7.11 0.71 -10.28
N GLU A 53 8.24 1.39 -10.55
CA GLU A 53 8.26 2.74 -11.15
C GLU A 53 7.59 2.77 -12.54
N PHE A 54 7.83 1.74 -13.36
CA PHE A 54 7.21 1.58 -14.68
C PHE A 54 5.82 0.94 -14.65
N GLY A 55 5.24 0.71 -13.47
CA GLY A 55 3.88 0.17 -13.32
C GLY A 55 3.71 -1.27 -13.80
N VAL A 56 4.81 -1.99 -14.05
CA VAL A 56 4.81 -3.40 -14.46
C VAL A 56 4.43 -4.30 -13.29
N LYS A 57 4.85 -3.95 -12.07
CA LYS A 57 4.51 -4.67 -10.84
C LYS A 57 3.95 -3.71 -9.80
N LYS A 58 2.73 -3.95 -9.31
CA LYS A 58 2.20 -3.18 -8.17
C LYS A 58 2.90 -3.62 -6.89
N ASP A 59 3.48 -2.68 -6.16
CA ASP A 59 3.94 -2.89 -4.78
C ASP A 59 2.73 -3.17 -3.87
N ARG A 60 2.28 -4.41 -3.81
CA ARG A 60 1.32 -4.83 -2.78
C ARG A 60 2.09 -5.15 -1.50
N LYS A 61 2.28 -4.14 -0.64
CA LYS A 61 2.53 -4.41 0.77
C LYS A 61 1.24 -4.96 1.39
N ILE A 62 1.05 -6.28 1.32
CA ILE A 62 0.03 -6.97 2.12
C ILE A 62 0.51 -6.84 3.57
N LYS A 63 -0.11 -5.95 4.35
CA LYS A 63 0.13 -5.89 5.79
C LYS A 63 -0.54 -7.13 6.38
N LYS A 64 0.21 -7.93 7.16
CA LYS A 64 -0.39 -8.96 8.00
C LYS A 64 -1.42 -8.27 8.91
N GLU A 65 -2.64 -8.78 8.93
CA GLU A 65 -3.68 -8.29 9.82
C GLU A 65 -3.34 -8.74 11.23
N LEU A 66 -3.23 -7.78 12.14
CA LEU A 66 -3.00 -8.07 13.55
C LEU A 66 -4.34 -8.37 14.22
N PRO A 67 -4.42 -9.40 15.08
CA PRO A 67 -5.61 -9.69 15.84
C PRO A 67 -5.97 -8.52 16.76
N VAL A 68 -7.28 -8.30 16.94
CA VAL A 68 -7.85 -7.18 17.67
C VAL A 68 -8.75 -7.69 18.77
N ARG A 69 -8.54 -7.20 19.99
CA ARG A 69 -9.43 -7.38 21.13
C ARG A 69 -10.30 -6.15 21.31
N ILE A 70 -11.60 -6.33 21.48
CA ILE A 70 -12.54 -5.27 21.79
C ILE A 70 -13.18 -5.54 23.15
N ARG A 71 -13.20 -4.53 24.03
CA ARG A 71 -13.85 -4.59 25.35
C ARG A 71 -14.94 -3.52 25.44
N ASN A 72 -16.13 -3.91 25.91
CA ASN A 72 -17.17 -2.95 26.25
C ASN A 72 -16.89 -2.37 27.65
N VAL A 73 -16.80 -1.06 27.76
CA VAL A 73 -16.54 -0.36 29.03
C VAL A 73 -17.76 -0.43 29.96
N ASN A 74 -18.96 -0.53 29.41
CA ASN A 74 -20.21 -0.50 30.18
C ASN A 74 -20.61 -1.90 30.68
N THR A 75 -20.43 -2.94 29.85
CA THR A 75 -20.87 -4.31 30.19
C THR A 75 -19.72 -5.24 30.61
N GLY A 76 -18.47 -4.85 30.38
CA GLY A 76 -17.30 -5.69 30.63
C GLY A 76 -17.10 -6.81 29.60
N GLU A 77 -17.98 -6.94 28.59
CA GLU A 77 -17.86 -7.94 27.54
C GLU A 77 -16.55 -7.79 26.75
N VAL A 78 -15.89 -8.92 26.48
CA VAL A 78 -14.65 -8.97 25.69
C VAL A 78 -14.87 -9.88 24.49
N LYS A 79 -14.48 -9.39 23.31
CA LYS A 79 -14.46 -10.17 22.07
C LYS A 79 -13.11 -10.05 21.39
N GLN A 80 -12.68 -11.12 20.73
CA GLN A 80 -11.43 -11.18 19.98
C GLN A 80 -11.74 -11.46 18.51
N PHE A 81 -11.02 -10.80 17.63
CA PHE A 81 -11.14 -10.94 16.18
C PHE A 81 -9.76 -11.11 15.58
N GLU A 82 -9.67 -11.91 14.52
CA GLU A 82 -8.42 -12.12 13.78
C GLU A 82 -7.96 -10.86 13.04
N SER A 83 -8.88 -9.91 12.78
CA SER A 83 -8.56 -8.67 12.07
C SER A 83 -9.42 -7.47 12.48
N ILE A 84 -8.97 -6.29 12.05
CA ILE A 84 -9.72 -5.03 12.19
C ILE A 84 -11.02 -5.08 11.38
N ASP A 85 -11.05 -5.77 10.24
CA ASP A 85 -12.27 -5.87 9.43
C ASP A 85 -13.34 -6.69 10.15
N GLY A 86 -12.97 -7.79 10.81
CA GLY A 86 -13.90 -8.54 11.67
C GLY A 86 -14.45 -7.68 12.81
N ALA A 87 -13.58 -6.91 13.47
CA ALA A 87 -13.96 -5.95 14.50
C ALA A 87 -14.88 -4.84 13.99
N ALA A 88 -14.60 -4.30 12.81
CA ALA A 88 -15.37 -3.24 12.16
C ALA A 88 -16.77 -3.72 11.77
N CYS A 89 -16.87 -4.95 11.25
CA CYS A 89 -18.14 -5.61 10.95
C CYS A 89 -19.02 -5.74 12.20
N PHE A 90 -18.45 -6.23 13.31
CA PHE A 90 -19.16 -6.34 14.58
C PHE A 90 -19.66 -4.98 15.11
N LEU A 91 -18.79 -3.97 15.06
CA LEU A 91 -19.11 -2.61 15.54
C LEU A 91 -20.02 -1.82 14.58
N ARG A 92 -20.28 -2.35 13.37
CA ARG A 92 -20.93 -1.63 12.26
C ARG A 92 -20.26 -0.29 11.96
N LEU A 93 -18.92 -0.27 12.02
CA LEU A 93 -18.09 0.90 11.74
C LEU A 93 -17.24 0.66 10.49
N LYS A 94 -16.74 1.75 9.90
CA LYS A 94 -15.72 1.65 8.86
C LYS A 94 -14.39 1.23 9.47
N TYR A 95 -13.59 0.44 8.75
CA TYR A 95 -12.22 0.05 9.12
C TYR A 95 -11.42 1.22 9.71
N GLN A 96 -11.44 2.37 9.02
CA GLN A 96 -10.68 3.55 9.41
C GLN A 96 -11.12 4.16 10.74
N ALA A 97 -12.40 4.04 11.10
CA ALA A 97 -12.91 4.49 12.39
C ALA A 97 -12.41 3.61 13.54
N VAL A 98 -12.37 2.28 13.33
CA VAL A 98 -11.82 1.33 14.30
C VAL A 98 -10.31 1.54 14.45
N TYR A 99 -9.59 1.71 13.34
CA TYR A 99 -8.16 2.02 13.35
C TYR A 99 -7.84 3.30 14.15
N GLN A 100 -8.61 4.36 13.94
CA GLN A 100 -8.46 5.62 14.70
C GLN A 100 -8.79 5.44 16.18
N ALA A 101 -9.81 4.63 16.50
CA ALA A 101 -10.18 4.34 17.89
C ALA A 101 -9.05 3.60 18.63
N ILE A 102 -8.43 2.61 17.99
CA ILE A 102 -7.26 1.90 18.53
C ILE A 102 -6.09 2.88 18.72
N LYS A 103 -5.75 3.65 17.67
CA LYS A 103 -4.63 4.60 17.71
C LYS A 103 -4.77 5.65 18.82
N LYS A 104 -5.98 6.17 19.02
CA LYS A 104 -6.27 7.20 20.04
C LYS A 104 -6.60 6.61 21.41
N LYS A 105 -6.60 5.28 21.55
CA LYS A 105 -7.07 4.56 22.76
C LYS A 105 -8.46 5.03 23.23
N SER A 106 -9.29 5.48 22.30
CA SER A 106 -10.58 6.11 22.58
C SER A 106 -11.72 5.09 22.52
N LYS A 107 -12.74 5.26 23.35
CA LYS A 107 -13.98 4.50 23.24
C LYS A 107 -14.81 4.98 22.05
N THR A 108 -15.48 4.04 21.40
CA THR A 108 -16.52 4.33 20.42
C THR A 108 -17.78 4.88 21.10
N ARG A 109 -18.72 5.45 20.33
CA ARG A 109 -20.01 5.95 20.85
C ARG A 109 -20.82 4.85 21.55
N SER A 110 -20.68 3.60 21.12
CA SER A 110 -21.33 2.42 21.69
C SER A 110 -20.62 1.86 22.93
N GLY A 111 -19.57 2.52 23.42
CA GLY A 111 -18.86 2.12 24.65
C GLY A 111 -17.75 1.08 24.46
N TRP A 112 -17.43 0.70 23.22
CA TRP A 112 -16.39 -0.29 22.93
C TRP A 112 -15.02 0.35 22.78
N LYS A 113 -14.00 -0.29 23.37
CA LYS A 113 -12.59 0.06 23.26
C LYS A 113 -11.86 -1.08 22.55
N ALA A 114 -11.11 -0.78 21.49
CA ALA A 114 -10.37 -1.75 20.70
C ALA A 114 -8.85 -1.61 20.93
N GLU A 115 -8.15 -2.73 21.04
CA GLU A 115 -6.71 -2.84 21.28
C GLU A 115 -6.13 -3.97 20.41
N TYR A 116 -4.91 -3.80 19.89
CA TYR A 116 -4.20 -4.89 19.22
C TYR A 116 -3.78 -5.94 20.24
N ILE A 117 -3.82 -7.21 19.85
CA ILE A 117 -3.18 -8.28 20.61
C ILE A 117 -1.74 -8.34 20.11
N GLU A 118 -0.79 -7.93 20.95
CA GLU A 118 0.62 -8.20 20.70
C GLU A 118 0.81 -9.71 20.89
N GLU A 119 1.09 -10.42 19.81
CA GLU A 119 1.65 -11.78 19.90
C GLU A 119 3.09 -11.61 20.44
N GLU A 120 3.37 -12.18 21.61
CA GLU A 120 4.73 -12.33 22.17
C GLU A 120 5.66 -13.13 21.24
#